data_AF-A0A7C3ICA9-F1
#
_entry.id   AF-A0A7C3ICA9-F1
#
_cell.length_a   1.000
_cell.length_b   1.000
_cell.length_c   1.000
_cell.angle_alpha   90.00
_cell.angle_beta   90.00
_cell.angle_gamma   90.00
#
_symmetry.space_group_name_H-M   'P 1'
#
loop_
_entity.id
_entity.type
_entity.pdbx_description
1 polymer ?
#
loop_
_entity_poly.entity_id
_entity_poly.type
_entity_poly.pdbx_seq_one_letter_code
_entity_poly.pdbx_strand_id
1 'polypeptide(L)'
;MKSTSLFFSAIILAIFFISTTGCGGGQKENENKEPEKVVLSEKGELLCSKSWKLDPNATLKGTTDTLQGKSNITANIELKEDVKKIADFVSETVVFGIDSKNPTKLSYSRTIGEGFLSVSVLGFWNFNEDESEVILREWNDTEGKEMEPVTYKIVELTKERLVLLKEGDVSPNIYYAK
;
A
#
# COMPACT_ATOMS: atom_id res chain seq x y z
N MET A 1 -11.27 66.15 -24.23
CA MET A 1 -11.33 64.71 -23.90
C MET A 1 -9.93 64.28 -23.46
N LYS A 2 -9.77 63.96 -22.16
CA LYS A 2 -8.67 63.29 -21.41
C LYS A 2 -7.25 63.37 -22.04
N SER A 3 -6.41 64.35 -21.69
CA SER A 3 -5.58 64.52 -20.48
C SER A 3 -4.60 63.38 -20.18
N THR A 4 -3.33 63.64 -20.46
CA THR A 4 -2.10 62.92 -20.09
C THR A 4 -1.84 62.97 -18.58
N SER A 5 -1.24 61.91 -18.02
CA SER A 5 -0.44 62.00 -16.80
C SER A 5 0.49 60.78 -16.67
N LEU A 6 1.79 61.08 -16.71
CA LEU A 6 2.89 60.28 -16.17
C LEU A 6 2.91 60.42 -14.64
N PHE A 7 3.18 59.33 -13.91
CA PHE A 7 3.72 59.32 -12.55
C PHE A 7 4.68 58.12 -12.47
N PHE A 8 6.01 58.30 -12.49
CA PHE A 8 6.91 58.64 -11.38
C PHE A 8 6.77 57.77 -10.11
N SER A 9 7.65 56.76 -10.04
CA SER A 9 8.49 56.31 -8.92
C SER A 9 8.27 56.91 -7.52
N ALA A 10 8.17 56.05 -6.49
CA ALA A 10 8.81 56.27 -5.17
C ALA A 10 8.74 55.03 -4.26
N ILE A 11 9.92 54.61 -3.79
CA ILE A 11 10.25 53.68 -2.70
C ILE A 11 9.72 54.22 -1.37
N ILE A 12 9.16 53.39 -0.46
CA ILE A 12 9.37 53.52 1.00
C ILE A 12 9.38 52.14 1.69
N LEU A 13 10.52 51.89 2.34
CA LEU A 13 10.83 50.90 3.36
C LEU A 13 10.58 51.53 4.76
N ALA A 14 9.85 50.88 5.68
CA ALA A 14 9.90 51.08 7.15
C ALA A 14 8.96 50.03 7.80
N ILE A 15 9.39 48.98 8.50
CA ILE A 15 10.11 48.84 9.79
C ILE A 15 9.30 49.35 11.01
N PHE A 16 8.84 48.36 11.79
CA PHE A 16 8.70 48.24 13.27
C PHE A 16 8.07 49.35 14.12
N PHE A 17 7.16 48.95 15.02
CA PHE A 17 7.16 49.23 16.48
C PHE A 17 6.05 48.36 17.12
N ILE A 18 6.33 47.22 17.77
CA ILE A 18 6.74 47.02 19.19
C ILE A 18 5.71 47.54 20.21
N SER A 19 5.09 46.61 20.94
CA SER A 19 5.04 46.51 22.43
C SER A 19 3.89 45.55 22.80
N THR A 20 4.07 44.50 23.60
CA THR A 20 4.60 44.50 24.96
C THR A 20 5.27 43.17 25.32
N THR A 21 6.39 43.28 26.02
CA THR A 21 7.10 42.20 26.74
C THR A 21 6.52 42.05 28.15
N GLY A 22 6.41 40.80 28.61
CA GLY A 22 6.18 40.42 30.01
C GLY A 22 5.93 38.91 30.11
N CYS A 23 6.95 38.06 29.92
CA CYS A 23 7.80 37.50 30.99
C CYS A 23 7.06 36.48 31.87
N GLY A 24 7.16 35.20 31.49
CA GLY A 24 6.74 34.04 32.27
C GLY A 24 7.36 32.80 31.63
N GLY A 25 8.35 32.21 32.30
CA GLY A 25 9.09 31.05 31.81
C GLY A 25 8.18 29.84 31.58
N GLY A 26 8.41 29.14 30.47
CA GLY A 26 7.68 27.93 30.12
C GLY A 26 8.30 27.32 28.87
N GLN A 27 9.21 26.38 29.12
CA GLN A 27 9.65 25.30 28.23
C GLN A 27 9.76 25.59 26.73
N LYS A 28 11.01 25.56 26.26
CA LYS A 28 11.34 24.79 25.06
C LYS A 28 10.75 23.39 25.22
N GLU A 29 9.55 23.14 24.71
CA GLU A 29 9.11 21.78 24.43
C GLU A 29 9.89 21.32 23.21
N ASN A 30 10.98 20.61 23.49
CA ASN A 30 11.38 19.47 22.68
C ASN A 30 10.12 18.60 22.48
N GLU A 31 9.43 18.74 21.37
CA GLU A 31 8.65 17.62 20.84
C GLU A 31 9.51 16.90 19.80
N ASN A 32 10.58 16.27 20.32
CA ASN A 32 10.89 14.90 19.91
C ASN A 32 9.71 14.02 20.37
N LYS A 33 8.52 14.21 19.79
CA LYS A 33 7.50 13.17 19.83
C LYS A 33 8.02 12.12 18.86
N GLU A 34 8.55 11.04 19.42
CA GLU A 34 8.79 9.85 18.62
C GLU A 34 7.51 9.57 17.83
N PRO A 35 7.61 9.31 16.51
CA PRO A 35 6.46 9.02 15.69
C PRO A 35 5.61 7.94 16.37
N GLU A 36 4.34 8.25 16.63
CA GLU A 36 3.42 7.34 17.30
C GLU A 36 3.33 6.05 16.48
N LYS A 37 3.87 4.97 17.05
CA LYS A 37 3.99 3.67 16.37
C LYS A 37 2.60 3.14 16.05
N VAL A 38 2.43 2.53 14.87
CA VAL A 38 1.16 1.86 14.54
C VAL A 38 0.88 0.78 15.57
N VAL A 39 -0.32 0.86 16.15
CA VAL A 39 -0.89 -0.21 16.97
C VAL A 39 -1.92 -0.93 16.10
N LEU A 40 -1.73 -2.24 15.94
CA LEU A 40 -2.65 -3.09 15.16
C LEU A 40 -3.83 -3.49 16.03
N SER A 41 -5.01 -3.64 15.40
CA SER A 41 -6.13 -4.36 15.99
C SER A 41 -5.81 -5.86 16.09
N GLU A 42 -6.62 -6.62 16.83
CA GLU A 42 -6.49 -8.10 16.87
C GLU A 42 -6.54 -8.73 15.47
N LYS A 43 -7.37 -8.17 14.58
CA LYS A 43 -7.47 -8.62 13.18
C LYS A 43 -6.22 -8.26 12.38
N GLY A 44 -5.69 -7.05 12.59
CA GLY A 44 -4.42 -6.61 12.00
C GLY A 44 -3.24 -7.45 12.47
N GLU A 45 -3.17 -7.78 13.76
CA GLU A 45 -2.15 -8.67 14.31
C GLU A 45 -2.24 -10.06 13.68
N LEU A 46 -3.44 -10.63 13.56
CA LEU A 46 -3.65 -11.91 12.91
C LEU A 46 -3.21 -11.88 11.44
N LEU A 47 -3.59 -10.84 10.70
CA LEU A 47 -3.19 -10.65 9.30
C LEU A 47 -1.66 -10.54 9.14
N CYS A 48 -0.99 -9.83 10.05
CA CYS A 48 0.47 -9.65 10.04
C CYS A 48 1.25 -10.84 10.60
N SER A 49 0.60 -11.78 11.30
CA SER A 49 1.28 -12.87 12.00
C SER A 49 1.84 -13.96 11.09
N LYS A 50 1.44 -13.97 9.81
CA LYS A 50 1.74 -15.03 8.84
C LYS A 50 2.18 -14.46 7.49
N SER A 51 2.92 -15.29 6.77
CA SER A 51 3.00 -15.19 5.31
C SER A 51 1.86 -16.00 4.70
N TRP A 52 1.18 -15.45 3.72
CA TRP A 52 -0.01 -16.02 3.11
C TRP A 52 0.32 -16.52 1.70
N LYS A 53 0.32 -17.84 1.50
CA LYS A 53 0.58 -18.46 0.19
C LYS A 53 -0.74 -18.75 -0.51
N LEU A 54 -0.90 -18.23 -1.73
CA LEU A 54 -2.07 -18.47 -2.57
C LEU A 54 -2.13 -19.96 -2.94
N ASP A 55 -3.31 -20.55 -2.77
CA ASP A 55 -3.63 -21.86 -3.34
C ASP A 55 -4.27 -21.65 -4.71
N PRO A 56 -3.54 -21.92 -5.81
CA PRO A 56 -4.08 -21.77 -7.15
C PRO A 56 -5.24 -22.73 -7.41
N ASN A 57 -5.25 -23.93 -6.80
CA ASN A 57 -6.32 -24.90 -7.03
C ASN A 57 -7.62 -24.51 -6.33
N ALA A 58 -7.52 -23.92 -5.13
CA ALA A 58 -8.68 -23.39 -4.42
C ALA A 58 -9.23 -22.13 -5.11
N THR A 59 -8.34 -21.28 -5.63
CA THR A 59 -8.69 -20.03 -6.31
C THR A 59 -9.28 -20.28 -7.71
N LEU A 60 -8.67 -21.16 -8.51
CA LEU A 60 -9.09 -21.48 -9.88
C LEU A 60 -10.36 -22.34 -9.96
N LYS A 61 -10.75 -23.05 -8.89
CA LYS A 61 -12.04 -23.76 -8.84
C LYS A 61 -13.26 -22.82 -8.98
N GLY A 62 -13.08 -21.50 -8.87
CA GLY A 62 -14.09 -20.49 -9.14
C GLY A 62 -13.98 -19.76 -10.49
N THR A 63 -12.87 -19.90 -11.23
CA THR A 63 -12.58 -19.06 -12.41
C THR A 63 -12.16 -19.88 -13.63
N THR A 64 -12.94 -19.78 -14.70
CA THR A 64 -12.48 -20.04 -16.08
C THR A 64 -11.73 -18.83 -16.67
N ASP A 65 -11.33 -17.85 -15.85
CA ASP A 65 -10.89 -16.53 -16.30
C ASP A 65 -9.39 -16.30 -16.15
N THR A 66 -8.86 -15.70 -17.22
CA THR A 66 -7.48 -15.31 -17.47
C THR A 66 -6.91 -14.41 -16.38
N LEU A 67 -5.85 -14.84 -15.71
CA LEU A 67 -5.03 -14.01 -14.83
C LEU A 67 -4.23 -12.99 -15.65
N GLN A 68 -4.88 -11.92 -16.12
CA GLN A 68 -4.18 -10.75 -16.64
C GLN A 68 -3.90 -9.76 -15.50
N GLY A 69 -2.68 -9.83 -14.96
CA GLY A 69 -2.14 -8.75 -14.14
C GLY A 69 -1.93 -7.48 -14.96
N LYS A 70 -2.17 -6.31 -14.35
CA LYS A 70 -1.89 -4.98 -14.94
C LYS A 70 -0.39 -4.68 -15.08
N SER A 71 0.49 -5.52 -14.55
CA SER A 71 1.92 -5.45 -14.86
C SER A 71 2.11 -5.96 -16.29
N ASN A 72 2.83 -5.21 -17.14
CA ASN A 72 3.13 -5.57 -18.53
C ASN A 72 4.07 -6.80 -18.67
N ILE A 73 3.91 -7.82 -17.82
CA ILE A 73 4.70 -9.04 -17.82
C ILE A 73 4.04 -10.00 -18.82
N THR A 74 4.46 -9.90 -20.09
CA THR A 74 4.09 -10.85 -21.13
C THR A 74 5.09 -12.01 -21.10
N ALA A 75 4.80 -13.04 -20.30
CA ALA A 75 5.51 -14.30 -20.42
C ALA A 75 4.87 -15.13 -21.55
N ASN A 76 5.52 -15.18 -22.71
CA ASN A 76 5.15 -16.09 -23.80
C ASN A 76 5.43 -17.54 -23.35
N ILE A 77 4.43 -18.20 -22.76
CA ILE A 77 4.54 -19.60 -22.32
C ILE A 77 3.67 -20.45 -23.25
N GLU A 78 4.30 -21.26 -24.10
CA GLU A 78 3.61 -22.19 -25.01
C GLU A 78 3.00 -23.37 -24.22
N LEU A 79 1.67 -23.41 -24.21
CA LEU A 79 0.81 -24.30 -23.44
C LEU A 79 0.77 -25.74 -23.99
N LYS A 80 1.82 -26.55 -23.79
CA LYS A 80 1.73 -28.01 -24.04
C LYS A 80 2.33 -28.92 -22.96
N GLU A 81 3.34 -28.47 -22.21
CA GLU A 81 3.96 -29.28 -21.14
C GLU A 81 4.13 -28.52 -19.79
N ASP A 82 3.71 -27.25 -19.73
CA ASP A 82 4.09 -26.27 -18.70
C ASP A 82 3.02 -25.97 -17.63
N VAL A 83 2.05 -26.87 -17.41
CA VAL A 83 0.99 -26.66 -16.40
C VAL A 83 1.57 -26.45 -14.99
N LYS A 84 2.65 -27.17 -14.65
CA LYS A 84 3.36 -26.99 -13.37
C LYS A 84 4.08 -25.64 -13.29
N LYS A 85 4.70 -25.17 -14.37
CA LYS A 85 5.35 -23.85 -14.41
C LYS A 85 4.34 -22.70 -14.36
N ILE A 86 3.14 -22.90 -14.91
CA ILE A 86 2.03 -21.96 -14.77
C ILE A 86 1.52 -21.98 -13.33
N ALA A 87 1.34 -23.14 -12.71
CA ALA A 87 0.96 -23.21 -11.29
C ALA A 87 2.02 -22.56 -10.37
N ASP A 88 3.31 -22.78 -10.65
CA ASP A 88 4.43 -22.16 -9.91
C ASP A 88 4.49 -20.64 -10.16
N PHE A 89 4.12 -20.16 -11.36
CA PHE A 89 3.98 -18.74 -11.69
C PHE A 89 2.74 -18.08 -11.04
N VAL A 90 1.63 -18.83 -10.94
CA VAL A 90 0.41 -18.41 -10.22
C VAL A 90 0.63 -18.48 -8.70
N SER A 91 1.71 -19.12 -8.25
CA SER A 91 2.04 -19.14 -6.83
C SER A 91 2.39 -17.72 -6.37
N GLU A 92 1.58 -17.21 -5.45
CA GLU A 92 1.73 -15.87 -4.89
C GLU A 92 1.93 -16.01 -3.39
N THR A 93 2.87 -15.27 -2.81
CA THR A 93 3.01 -15.12 -1.36
C THR A 93 2.86 -13.66 -0.99
N VAL A 94 1.95 -13.38 -0.07
CA VAL A 94 1.72 -12.04 0.48
C VAL A 94 2.13 -12.01 1.94
N VAL A 95 2.81 -10.94 2.35
CA VAL A 95 3.20 -10.69 3.74
C VAL A 95 2.77 -9.28 4.10
N PHE A 96 2.04 -9.13 5.21
CA PHE A 96 1.61 -7.85 5.76
C PHE A 96 2.43 -7.52 7.01
N GLY A 97 2.71 -6.24 7.24
CA GLY A 97 3.40 -5.81 8.45
C GLY A 97 3.42 -4.31 8.66
N ILE A 98 4.09 -3.91 9.73
CA ILE A 98 4.52 -2.54 9.97
C ILE A 98 5.79 -2.30 9.15
N ASP A 99 5.88 -1.13 8.54
CA ASP A 99 7.03 -0.78 7.71
C ASP A 99 8.32 -0.69 8.55
N SER A 100 9.35 -1.40 8.09
CA SER A 100 10.62 -1.52 8.82
C SER A 100 11.42 -0.22 8.85
N LYS A 101 11.20 0.69 7.89
CA LYS A 101 11.86 1.99 7.81
C LYS A 101 11.03 3.09 8.46
N ASN A 102 9.72 2.92 8.51
CA ASN A 102 8.80 3.85 9.14
C ASN A 102 7.73 3.13 9.98
N PRO A 103 7.89 3.04 11.31
CA PRO A 103 6.97 2.31 12.17
C PRO A 103 5.57 2.95 12.31
N THR A 104 5.32 4.11 11.65
CA THR A 104 3.99 4.73 11.54
C THR A 104 3.22 4.28 10.30
N LYS A 105 3.82 3.45 9.45
CA LYS A 105 3.20 2.96 8.22
C LYS A 105 3.04 1.46 8.25
N LEU A 106 2.04 1.00 7.50
CA LEU A 106 1.78 -0.41 7.23
C LEU A 106 2.23 -0.71 5.81
N SER A 107 3.07 -1.72 5.64
CA SER A 107 3.56 -2.16 4.34
C SER A 107 3.32 -3.64 4.11
N TYR A 108 3.26 -4.00 2.83
CA TYR A 108 3.14 -5.38 2.41
C TYR A 108 4.19 -5.70 1.35
N SER A 109 4.54 -6.97 1.26
CA SER A 109 5.29 -7.52 0.15
C SER A 109 4.48 -8.63 -0.51
N ARG A 110 4.57 -8.68 -1.83
CA ARG A 110 3.90 -9.68 -2.65
C ARG A 110 4.92 -10.28 -3.59
N THR A 111 5.19 -11.57 -3.44
CA THR A 111 6.08 -12.34 -4.32
C THR A 111 5.22 -13.20 -5.24
N ILE A 112 5.36 -13.01 -6.55
CA ILE A 112 4.70 -13.79 -7.59
C ILE A 112 5.75 -14.71 -8.21
N GLY A 113 5.42 -15.99 -8.39
CA GLY A 113 6.34 -17.01 -8.89
C GLY A 113 7.20 -17.67 -7.81
N GLU A 114 7.95 -18.71 -8.19
CA GLU A 114 8.93 -19.39 -7.33
C GLU A 114 10.34 -19.39 -7.92
N GLY A 115 11.34 -19.48 -7.05
CA GLY A 115 12.75 -19.62 -7.44
C GLY A 115 13.28 -18.41 -8.22
N PHE A 116 14.10 -18.68 -9.24
CA PHE A 116 14.75 -17.64 -10.05
C PHE A 116 13.76 -16.77 -10.84
N LEU A 117 12.55 -17.27 -11.09
CA LEU A 117 11.51 -16.54 -11.84
C LEU A 117 10.58 -15.73 -10.93
N SER A 118 10.89 -15.65 -9.63
CA SER A 118 10.09 -14.87 -8.70
C SER A 118 10.28 -13.37 -8.89
N VAL A 119 9.18 -12.63 -8.85
CA VAL A 119 9.16 -11.17 -8.85
C VAL A 119 8.53 -10.72 -7.54
N SER A 120 9.16 -9.78 -6.86
CA SER A 120 8.62 -9.21 -5.63
C SER A 120 8.19 -7.76 -5.85
N VAL A 121 7.06 -7.43 -5.27
CA VAL A 121 6.47 -6.11 -5.30
C VAL A 121 6.24 -5.65 -3.87
N LEU A 122 6.43 -4.35 -3.63
CA LEU A 122 6.23 -3.71 -2.34
C LEU A 122 5.09 -2.70 -2.43
N GLY A 123 4.44 -2.43 -1.31
CA GLY A 123 3.43 -1.39 -1.23
C GLY A 123 3.02 -1.08 0.20
N PHE A 124 2.09 -0.16 0.32
CA PHE A 124 1.44 0.18 1.58
C PHE A 124 0.05 -0.46 1.65
N TRP A 125 -0.44 -0.71 2.85
CA TRP A 125 -1.81 -1.19 3.03
C TRP A 125 -2.47 -0.50 4.22
N ASN A 126 -3.80 -0.52 4.22
CA ASN A 126 -4.60 -0.10 5.35
C ASN A 126 -5.93 -0.85 5.37
N PHE A 127 -6.58 -0.90 6.52
CA PHE A 127 -7.98 -1.28 6.60
C PHE A 127 -8.89 -0.11 6.24
N ASN A 128 -10.11 -0.42 5.85
CA ASN A 128 -11.22 0.52 5.97
C ASN A 128 -11.66 0.64 7.45
N GLU A 129 -12.63 1.52 7.75
CA GLU A 129 -12.99 1.87 9.13
C GLU A 129 -13.52 0.70 9.98
N ASP A 130 -14.21 -0.26 9.36
CA ASP A 130 -14.77 -1.43 10.04
C ASP A 130 -13.90 -2.69 9.91
N GLU A 131 -12.70 -2.53 9.34
CA GLU A 131 -11.75 -3.60 9.04
C GLU A 131 -12.32 -4.74 8.20
N SER A 132 -13.39 -4.51 7.44
CA SER A 132 -13.96 -5.51 6.52
C SER A 132 -13.18 -5.61 5.21
N GLU A 133 -12.38 -4.60 4.88
CA GLU A 133 -11.63 -4.52 3.63
C GLU A 133 -10.17 -4.15 3.88
N VAL A 134 -9.28 -4.73 3.09
CA VAL A 134 -7.88 -4.31 2.98
C VAL A 134 -7.67 -3.56 1.68
N ILE A 135 -7.06 -2.38 1.78
CA ILE A 135 -6.76 -1.51 0.64
C ILE A 135 -5.25 -1.57 0.41
N LEU A 136 -4.85 -2.01 -0.77
CA LEU A 136 -3.44 -2.16 -1.16
C LEU A 136 -3.03 -1.04 -2.10
N ARG A 137 -1.89 -0.40 -1.83
CA ARG A 137 -1.27 0.65 -2.63
C ARG A 137 0.10 0.19 -3.08
N GLU A 138 0.13 -0.42 -4.24
CA GLU A 138 1.36 -0.95 -4.84
C GLU A 138 2.32 0.19 -5.20
N TRP A 139 3.61 0.01 -4.95
CA TRP A 139 4.63 0.98 -5.35
C TRP A 139 5.21 0.63 -6.72
N ASN A 140 5.16 1.56 -7.66
CA ASN A 140 5.79 1.41 -8.97
C ASN A 140 7.20 1.99 -8.93
N ASP A 141 8.21 1.11 -8.85
CA ASP A 141 9.62 1.50 -8.83
C ASP A 141 10.07 2.20 -10.12
N THR A 142 9.43 1.92 -11.26
CA THR A 142 9.79 2.54 -12.55
C THR A 142 9.31 4.00 -12.60
N GLU A 143 8.10 4.25 -12.11
CA GLU A 143 7.49 5.59 -12.11
C GLU A 143 7.78 6.39 -10.83
N GLY A 144 8.34 5.74 -9.80
CA GLY A 144 8.68 6.35 -8.51
C GLY A 144 7.47 6.86 -7.74
N LYS A 145 6.31 6.20 -7.87
CA LYS A 145 5.05 6.61 -7.21
C LYS A 145 4.17 5.42 -6.86
N GLU A 146 3.22 5.66 -5.96
CA GLU A 146 2.13 4.73 -5.66
C GLU A 146 1.20 4.57 -6.87
N MET A 147 0.79 3.33 -7.12
CA MET A 147 -0.26 3.00 -8.06
C MET A 147 -1.64 3.25 -7.46
N GLU A 148 -2.66 3.23 -8.33
CA GLU A 148 -4.05 3.30 -7.89
C GLU A 148 -4.34 2.19 -6.86
N PRO A 149 -5.05 2.51 -5.76
CA PRO A 149 -5.36 1.54 -4.72
C PRO A 149 -6.23 0.40 -5.26
N VAL A 150 -6.03 -0.79 -4.72
CA VAL A 150 -6.88 -1.96 -4.97
C VAL A 150 -7.50 -2.42 -3.67
N THR A 151 -8.82 -2.43 -3.62
CA THR A 151 -9.61 -2.85 -2.46
C THR A 151 -9.93 -4.33 -2.54
N TYR A 152 -9.74 -5.03 -1.42
CA TYR A 152 -10.14 -6.42 -1.24
C TYR A 152 -11.01 -6.57 -0.01
N LYS A 153 -12.19 -7.16 -0.17
CA LYS A 153 -13.01 -7.60 0.93
C LYS A 153 -12.39 -8.82 1.61
N ILE A 154 -12.31 -8.78 2.94
CA ILE A 154 -11.86 -9.90 3.76
C ILE A 154 -13.07 -10.81 4.00
N VAL A 155 -13.16 -11.88 3.22
CA VAL A 155 -14.25 -12.86 3.33
C VAL A 155 -14.03 -13.79 4.53
N GLU A 156 -12.78 -14.17 4.78
CA GLU A 156 -12.38 -15.05 5.87
C GLU A 156 -10.95 -14.70 6.31
N LEU A 157 -10.71 -14.63 7.62
CA LEU A 157 -9.38 -14.52 8.19
C LEU A 157 -9.34 -15.37 9.48
N THR A 158 -8.53 -16.42 9.44
CA THR A 158 -8.28 -17.34 10.55
C THR A 158 -6.78 -17.55 10.73
N LYS A 159 -6.35 -18.36 11.70
CA LYS A 159 -4.93 -18.69 11.90
C LYS A 159 -4.29 -19.45 10.73
N GLU A 160 -5.10 -20.09 9.90
CA GLU A 160 -4.65 -21.00 8.85
C GLU A 160 -5.01 -20.50 7.45
N ARG A 161 -6.00 -19.62 7.34
CA ARG A 161 -6.62 -19.28 6.06
C ARG A 161 -6.99 -17.81 5.97
N LEU A 162 -6.68 -17.22 4.83
CA LEU A 162 -7.07 -15.87 4.44
C LEU A 162 -7.79 -15.94 3.09
N VAL A 163 -8.97 -15.34 3.00
CA VAL A 163 -9.78 -15.29 1.77
C VAL A 163 -10.07 -13.83 1.43
N LEU A 164 -9.54 -13.37 0.30
CA LEU A 164 -9.67 -12.00 -0.18
C LEU A 164 -10.47 -11.97 -1.47
N LEU A 165 -11.52 -11.16 -1.53
CA LEU A 165 -12.29 -10.91 -2.74
C LEU A 165 -11.99 -9.51 -3.24
N LYS A 166 -11.35 -9.39 -4.40
CA LYS A 166 -11.10 -8.10 -5.01
C LYS A 166 -12.41 -7.43 -5.42
N GLU A 167 -12.51 -6.12 -5.22
CA GLU A 167 -13.67 -5.36 -5.66
C GLU A 167 -13.89 -5.53 -7.18
N GLY A 168 -15.12 -5.92 -7.55
CA GLY A 168 -15.50 -6.17 -8.94
C GLY A 168 -15.23 -7.60 -9.45
N ASP A 169 -14.48 -8.41 -8.71
CA ASP A 169 -14.25 -9.82 -9.07
C ASP A 169 -15.37 -10.72 -8.52
N VAL A 170 -15.58 -11.87 -9.17
CA VAL A 170 -16.60 -12.87 -8.77
C VAL A 170 -16.05 -14.00 -7.93
N SER A 171 -14.73 -14.18 -7.90
CA SER A 171 -14.05 -15.28 -7.21
C SER A 171 -12.99 -14.77 -6.26
N PRO A 172 -12.91 -15.31 -5.04
CA PRO A 172 -11.91 -14.88 -4.08
C PRO A 172 -10.57 -15.57 -4.32
N ASN A 173 -9.50 -14.87 -3.97
CA ASN A 173 -8.17 -15.43 -3.76
C ASN A 173 -8.14 -16.13 -2.40
N ILE A 174 -7.72 -17.40 -2.40
CA ILE A 174 -7.63 -18.20 -1.18
C ILE A 174 -6.16 -18.44 -0.85
N TYR A 175 -5.77 -18.02 0.34
CA TYR A 175 -4.41 -18.15 0.86
C TYR A 175 -4.39 -19.04 2.11
N TYR A 176 -3.28 -19.74 2.28
CA TYR A 176 -2.97 -20.52 3.49
C TYR A 176 -1.72 -19.98 4.17
N ALA A 177 -1.66 -20.11 5.49
CA ALA A 177 -0.51 -19.74 6.29
C ALA A 177 0.72 -20.58 5.89
N LYS A 178 1.84 -19.91 5.61
CA LYS A 178 3.16 -20.49 5.30
C LYS A 178 4.07 -20.51 6.52
#